data_AF-A0A3Q4NBY6-F1
#
_entry.id   AF-A0A3Q4NBY6-F1
#
_cell.length_a   1.000
_cell.length_b   1.000
_cell.length_c   1.000
_cell.angle_alpha   90.00
_cell.angle_beta   90.00
_cell.angle_gamma   90.00
#
_symmetry.space_group_name_H-M   'P 1'
#
loop_
_entity.id
_entity.type
_entity.pdbx_description
1 polymer ?
#
loop_
_entity_poly.entity_id
_entity_poly.type
_entity_poly.pdbx_seq_one_letter_code
_entity_poly.pdbx_strand_id
1 'polypeptide(L)'
;MASDAGNCSVIILLYLSAAFDTIDHKILLNRLKVLAGISGSALDWFSSYLSDRTFSVRTDRFSSNAAALTCGVPQGSVLGPLLFSFYMLPLAGIIQSFSDLSYHFFADDIQLHVSFKPHQLDRLSTLVQCLTQVSDWLSSNYLVLNTNKTETIIIAHSSYIIADSYIIAISHHDIYHRS
;
A
#
# COMPACT_ATOMS: atom_id res chain seq x y z
N MET A 1 18.05 17.88 4.31
CA MET A 1 17.46 16.56 3.94
C MET A 1 18.59 15.52 3.88
N ALA A 2 18.32 14.20 3.89
CA ALA A 2 19.37 13.17 3.98
C ALA A 2 20.45 13.28 2.89
N SER A 3 20.10 13.83 1.72
CA SER A 3 21.02 14.17 0.63
C SER A 3 22.12 15.16 1.01
N ASP A 4 21.83 16.13 1.89
CA ASP A 4 22.79 17.14 2.34
C ASP A 4 23.90 16.56 3.21
N ALA A 5 23.65 15.38 3.80
CA ALA A 5 24.63 14.61 4.55
C ALA A 5 25.43 13.62 3.66
N GLY A 6 25.22 13.64 2.34
CA GLY A 6 25.87 12.72 1.40
C GLY A 6 25.27 11.31 1.37
N ASN A 7 24.08 11.11 1.94
CA ASN A 7 23.40 9.81 1.91
C ASN A 7 22.61 9.62 0.61
N CYS A 8 22.49 8.37 0.18
CA CYS A 8 21.54 7.93 -0.83
C CYS A 8 20.22 7.57 -0.15
N SER A 9 19.10 7.83 -0.83
CA SER A 9 17.77 7.43 -0.38
C SER A 9 17.02 6.75 -1.51
N VAL A 10 16.31 5.67 -1.20
CA VAL A 10 15.43 4.97 -2.12
C VAL A 10 14.03 5.00 -1.54
N ILE A 11 13.07 5.48 -2.32
CA ILE A 11 11.66 5.52 -2.00
C ILE A 11 10.94 4.62 -3.00
N ILE A 12 10.09 3.72 -2.52
CA ILE A 12 9.24 2.87 -3.34
C ILE A 12 7.79 3.20 -3.02
N LEU A 13 7.04 3.59 -4.05
CA LEU A 13 5.63 3.90 -4.00
C LEU A 13 4.88 2.69 -4.57
N LEU A 14 4.30 1.88 -3.69
CA LEU A 14 3.53 0.70 -4.04
C LEU A 14 2.06 1.11 -4.18
N TYR A 15 1.45 0.68 -5.29
CA TYR A 15 0.04 0.91 -5.56
C TYR A 15 -0.72 -0.41 -5.59
N LEU A 16 -1.93 -0.41 -5.04
CA LEU A 16 -2.84 -1.57 -5.09
C LEU A 16 -3.86 -1.41 -6.23
N SER A 17 -4.19 -2.51 -6.89
CA SER A 17 -5.25 -2.55 -7.89
C SER A 17 -6.59 -2.79 -7.22
N ALA A 18 -7.54 -1.86 -7.40
CA ALA A 18 -8.91 -1.97 -6.88
C ALA A 18 -8.96 -2.35 -5.39
N ALA A 19 -8.16 -1.65 -4.57
CA ALA A 19 -7.87 -2.04 -3.20
C ALA A 19 -9.12 -2.20 -2.34
N PHE A 20 -10.07 -1.28 -2.45
CA PHE A 20 -11.35 -1.35 -1.72
C PHE A 20 -12.27 -2.44 -2.24
N ASP A 21 -12.15 -2.85 -3.50
CA ASP A 21 -13.04 -3.83 -4.14
C ASP A 21 -12.56 -5.28 -3.93
N THR A 22 -11.33 -5.46 -3.45
CA THR A 22 -10.67 -6.77 -3.33
C THR A 22 -10.65 -7.32 -1.90
N ILE A 23 -11.23 -6.58 -0.94
CA ILE A 23 -11.23 -6.94 0.48
C ILE A 23 -12.05 -8.21 0.74
N ASP A 24 -11.40 -9.27 1.22
CA ASP A 24 -12.10 -10.48 1.64
C ASP A 24 -12.85 -10.26 2.95
N HIS A 25 -14.16 -10.53 2.95
CA HIS A 25 -15.02 -10.28 4.10
C HIS A 25 -14.69 -11.17 5.30
N LYS A 26 -14.26 -12.43 5.08
CA LYS A 26 -13.95 -13.36 6.16
C LYS A 26 -12.68 -12.94 6.88
N ILE A 27 -11.64 -12.58 6.12
CA ILE A 27 -10.38 -12.05 6.66
C ILE A 27 -10.66 -10.76 7.42
N LEU A 28 -11.44 -9.84 6.86
CA LEU A 28 -11.80 -8.57 7.50
C LEU A 28 -12.53 -8.79 8.83
N LEU A 29 -13.60 -9.60 8.84
CA LEU A 29 -14.37 -9.88 10.05
C LEU A 29 -13.50 -10.57 11.12
N ASN A 30 -12.64 -11.51 10.71
CA ASN A 30 -11.69 -12.13 11.63
C ASN A 30 -10.71 -11.11 12.24
N ARG A 31 -10.22 -10.15 11.45
CA ARG A 31 -9.34 -9.08 11.94
C ARG A 31 -10.04 -8.13 12.91
N LEU A 32 -11.27 -7.70 12.59
CA LEU A 32 -12.09 -6.89 13.50
C LEU A 32 -12.26 -7.62 14.85
N LYS A 33 -12.47 -8.93 14.81
CA LYS A 33 -12.58 -9.74 16.03
C LYS A 33 -11.26 -9.87 16.80
N VAL A 34 -10.20 -10.33 16.13
CA VAL A 34 -8.96 -10.75 16.78
C VAL A 34 -8.04 -9.57 17.09
N LEU A 35 -7.95 -8.58 16.20
CA LEU A 35 -7.02 -7.45 16.34
C LEU A 35 -7.68 -6.26 17.04
N ALA A 36 -8.95 -5.98 16.73
CA ALA A 36 -9.67 -4.84 17.32
C ALA A 36 -10.55 -5.22 18.52
N GLY A 37 -10.70 -6.52 18.82
CA GLY A 37 -11.51 -7.01 19.95
C GLY A 37 -13.03 -6.85 19.74
N ILE A 38 -13.48 -6.56 18.52
CA ILE A 38 -14.90 -6.34 18.23
C ILE A 38 -15.64 -7.67 18.30
N SER A 39 -16.71 -7.72 19.08
CA SER A 39 -17.44 -8.97 19.34
C SER A 39 -18.93 -8.73 19.57
N GLY A 40 -19.70 -9.81 19.67
CA GLY A 40 -21.15 -9.78 19.87
C GLY A 40 -21.89 -9.00 18.77
N SER A 41 -22.89 -8.24 19.18
CA SER A 41 -23.77 -7.49 18.27
C SER A 41 -23.04 -6.52 17.35
N ALA A 42 -21.90 -5.96 17.77
CA ALA A 42 -21.11 -5.08 16.92
C ALA A 42 -20.46 -5.86 15.76
N LEU A 43 -19.93 -7.06 16.02
CA LEU A 43 -19.37 -7.91 14.97
C LEU A 43 -20.46 -8.45 14.05
N ASP A 44 -21.62 -8.83 14.61
CA ASP A 44 -22.78 -9.27 13.84
C ASP A 44 -23.28 -8.15 12.91
N TRP A 45 -23.26 -6.90 13.39
CA TRP A 45 -23.60 -5.73 12.60
C TRP A 45 -22.63 -5.53 11.43
N PHE A 46 -21.31 -5.65 11.64
CA PHE A 46 -20.34 -5.62 10.54
C PHE A 46 -20.54 -6.77 9.55
N SER A 47 -20.85 -7.97 10.04
CA SER A 47 -21.16 -9.12 9.18
C SER A 47 -22.38 -8.83 8.32
N SER A 48 -23.46 -8.30 8.91
CA SER A 48 -24.66 -7.89 8.17
C SER A 48 -24.39 -6.76 7.18
N TYR A 49 -23.54 -5.79 7.53
CA TYR A 49 -23.17 -4.67 6.66
C TYR A 49 -22.50 -5.12 5.35
N LEU A 50 -21.70 -6.18 5.43
CA LEU A 50 -20.92 -6.74 4.31
C LEU A 50 -21.68 -7.84 3.53
N SER A 51 -22.66 -8.50 4.14
CA SER A 51 -23.37 -9.65 3.56
C SER A 51 -24.49 -9.25 2.58
N ASP A 52 -24.86 -10.19 1.70
CA ASP A 52 -25.98 -10.09 0.75
C ASP A 52 -25.99 -8.81 -0.11
N ARG A 53 -24.79 -8.28 -0.37
CA ARG A 53 -24.59 -7.13 -1.25
C ARG A 53 -24.64 -7.57 -2.69
N THR A 54 -25.19 -6.72 -3.55
CA THR A 54 -25.20 -6.93 -5.00
C THR A 54 -24.77 -5.66 -5.73
N PHE A 55 -24.26 -5.82 -6.94
CA PHE A 55 -23.98 -4.72 -7.85
C PHE A 55 -24.54 -5.01 -9.24
N SER A 56 -24.73 -3.95 -10.04
CA SER A 56 -25.11 -4.04 -11.45
C SER A 56 -24.45 -2.90 -12.21
N VAL A 57 -24.07 -3.14 -13.46
CA VAL A 57 -23.48 -2.12 -14.34
C VAL A 57 -24.56 -1.55 -15.24
N ARG A 58 -24.63 -0.23 -15.35
CA ARG A 58 -25.54 0.46 -16.27
C ARG A 58 -24.74 1.35 -17.22
N THR A 59 -25.00 1.21 -18.51
CA THR A 59 -24.46 2.07 -19.57
C THR A 59 -25.62 2.57 -20.41
N ASP A 60 -25.83 3.89 -20.44
CA ASP A 60 -26.96 4.56 -21.10
C ASP A 60 -28.31 3.84 -20.92
N ARG A 61 -28.69 3.03 -21.92
CA ARG A 61 -29.97 2.30 -22.02
C ARG A 61 -29.90 0.84 -21.57
N PHE A 62 -28.72 0.31 -21.28
CA PHE A 62 -28.52 -1.09 -20.90
C PHE A 62 -28.15 -1.21 -19.43
N SER A 63 -28.70 -2.23 -18.77
CA SER A 63 -28.36 -2.62 -17.40
C SER A 63 -28.01 -4.10 -17.41
N SER A 64 -26.95 -4.47 -16.69
CA SER A 64 -26.69 -5.86 -16.37
C SER A 64 -27.74 -6.37 -15.37
N ASN A 65 -27.84 -7.70 -15.27
CA ASN A 65 -28.46 -8.32 -14.11
C ASN A 65 -27.66 -7.98 -12.84
N ALA A 66 -28.32 -8.03 -11.70
CA ALA A 66 -27.64 -7.93 -10.41
C ALA A 66 -26.73 -9.15 -10.21
N ALA A 67 -25.52 -8.90 -9.76
CA ALA A 67 -24.54 -9.91 -9.37
C ALA A 67 -24.20 -9.75 -7.89
N ALA A 68 -23.91 -10.86 -7.20
CA ALA A 68 -23.48 -10.83 -5.82
C ALA A 68 -22.10 -10.15 -5.69
N LEU A 69 -21.96 -9.32 -4.66
CA LEU A 69 -20.71 -8.67 -4.28
C LEU A 69 -20.12 -9.46 -3.11
N THR A 70 -19.21 -10.39 -3.42
CA THR A 70 -18.65 -11.34 -2.46
C THR A 70 -17.38 -10.86 -1.76
N CYS A 71 -16.85 -9.71 -2.19
CA CYS A 71 -15.67 -9.07 -1.63
C CYS A 71 -15.79 -7.54 -1.81
N GLY A 72 -14.86 -6.84 -1.20
CA GLY A 72 -14.79 -5.39 -1.21
C GLY A 72 -15.63 -4.73 -0.14
N VAL A 73 -15.34 -3.47 0.13
CA VAL A 73 -16.13 -2.61 1.01
C VAL A 73 -16.77 -1.50 0.18
N PRO A 74 -17.97 -1.00 0.56
CA PRO A 74 -18.63 0.03 -0.23
C PRO A 74 -17.80 1.31 -0.35
N GLN A 75 -17.33 1.62 -1.56
CA GLN A 75 -16.64 2.88 -1.84
C GLN A 75 -17.58 4.07 -1.63
N GLY A 76 -17.05 5.18 -1.11
CA GLY A 76 -17.85 6.37 -0.76
C GLY A 76 -18.65 6.22 0.54
N SER A 77 -18.57 5.08 1.23
CA SER A 77 -19.12 4.94 2.57
C SER A 77 -18.19 5.51 3.64
N VAL A 78 -18.76 5.93 4.76
CA VAL A 78 -18.00 6.41 5.94
C VAL A 78 -17.09 5.31 6.50
N LEU A 79 -17.51 4.04 6.43
CA LEU A 79 -16.79 2.92 7.03
C LEU A 79 -15.76 2.28 6.10
N GLY A 80 -15.87 2.45 4.78
CA GLY A 80 -14.95 1.86 3.81
C GLY A 80 -13.47 2.09 4.17
N PRO A 81 -13.03 3.36 4.36
CA PRO A 81 -11.66 3.68 4.78
C PRO A 81 -11.24 3.00 6.08
N LEU A 82 -12.10 3.02 7.10
CA LEU A 82 -11.81 2.41 8.41
C LEU A 82 -11.63 0.89 8.29
N LEU A 83 -12.51 0.22 7.56
CA LEU A 83 -12.45 -1.22 7.33
C LEU A 83 -11.20 -1.61 6.53
N PHE A 84 -10.83 -0.79 5.54
CA PHE A 84 -9.59 -0.98 4.80
C PHE A 84 -8.35 -0.84 5.71
N SER A 85 -8.32 0.15 6.60
CA SER A 85 -7.22 0.30 7.58
C SER A 85 -7.09 -0.93 8.50
N PHE A 86 -8.20 -1.49 9.00
CA PHE A 86 -8.14 -2.73 9.79
C PHE A 86 -7.66 -3.92 8.97
N TYR A 87 -8.01 -3.97 7.69
CA TYR A 87 -7.51 -5.00 6.80
C TYR A 87 -5.99 -4.90 6.63
N MET A 88 -5.46 -3.71 6.41
CA MET A 88 -4.04 -3.47 6.17
C MET A 88 -3.17 -3.53 7.43
N LEU A 89 -3.77 -3.45 8.62
CA LEU A 89 -3.05 -3.32 9.89
C LEU A 89 -1.88 -4.32 10.08
N PRO A 90 -1.99 -5.63 9.77
CA PRO A 90 -0.87 -6.55 9.97
C PRO A 90 0.32 -6.30 9.06
N LEU A 91 0.13 -5.65 7.89
CA LEU A 91 1.23 -5.34 6.98
C LEU A 91 2.25 -4.39 7.63
N ALA A 92 1.77 -3.46 8.47
CA ALA A 92 2.65 -2.57 9.22
C ALA A 92 3.62 -3.36 10.12
N GLY A 93 3.14 -4.43 10.76
CA GLY A 93 3.98 -5.30 11.60
C GLY A 93 5.06 -6.03 10.80
N ILE A 94 4.79 -6.41 9.55
CA ILE A 94 5.80 -7.01 8.66
C ILE A 94 6.90 -6.01 8.37
N ILE A 95 6.54 -4.79 7.97
CA ILE A 95 7.53 -3.77 7.62
C ILE A 95 8.34 -3.35 8.87
N GLN A 96 7.69 -3.24 10.03
CA GLN A 96 8.36 -2.93 11.31
C GLN A 96 9.42 -3.97 11.72
N SER A 97 9.37 -5.19 11.19
CA SER A 97 10.42 -6.19 11.44
C SER A 97 11.76 -5.83 10.76
N PHE A 98 11.74 -4.90 9.81
CA PHE A 98 12.92 -4.34 9.15
C PHE A 98 13.26 -2.97 9.76
N SER A 99 14.10 -2.96 10.81
CA SER A 99 14.40 -1.77 11.62
C SER A 99 14.96 -0.57 10.86
N ASP A 100 15.52 -0.79 9.67
CA ASP A 100 16.21 0.23 8.89
C ASP A 100 15.33 0.84 7.79
N LEU A 101 14.07 0.40 7.71
CA LEU A 101 13.09 0.89 6.76
C LEU A 101 12.12 1.83 7.46
N SER A 102 11.86 2.96 6.81
CA SER A 102 10.71 3.81 7.10
C SER A 102 9.56 3.45 6.18
N TYR A 103 8.33 3.64 6.64
CA TYR A 103 7.16 3.42 5.82
C TYR A 103 6.04 4.40 6.16
N HIS A 104 5.17 4.63 5.19
CA HIS A 104 3.95 5.41 5.35
C HIS A 104 2.80 4.68 4.66
N PHE A 105 1.64 4.70 5.32
CA PHE A 105 0.38 4.25 4.75
C PHE A 105 -0.55 5.45 4.64
N PHE A 106 -1.18 5.62 3.48
CA PHE A 106 -2.27 6.55 3.30
C PHE A 106 -3.35 5.92 2.44
N ALA A 107 -4.47 5.53 3.05
CA ALA A 107 -5.47 4.67 2.40
C ALA A 107 -4.78 3.47 1.73
N ASP A 108 -4.92 3.30 0.42
CA ASP A 108 -4.33 2.24 -0.39
C ASP A 108 -2.90 2.52 -0.89
N ASP A 109 -2.38 3.72 -0.68
CA ASP A 109 -0.99 4.07 -1.00
C ASP A 109 -0.04 3.57 0.09
N ILE A 110 0.99 2.85 -0.33
CA ILE A 110 2.02 2.30 0.57
C ILE A 110 3.37 2.83 0.10
N GLN A 111 4.08 3.54 0.98
CA GLN A 111 5.41 4.04 0.72
C GLN A 111 6.42 3.33 1.62
N LEU A 112 7.48 2.79 1.02
CA LEU A 112 8.65 2.28 1.70
C LEU A 112 9.84 3.20 1.41
N HIS A 113 10.68 3.44 2.40
CA HIS A 113 11.83 4.31 2.25
C HIS A 113 13.03 3.82 3.06
N VAL A 114 14.21 3.89 2.46
CA VAL A 114 15.49 3.62 3.12
C VAL A 114 16.50 4.70 2.77
N SER A 115 17.21 5.21 3.77
CA SER A 115 18.38 6.08 3.59
C SER A 115 19.63 5.36 4.05
N PHE A 116 20.71 5.47 3.28
CA PHE A 116 21.96 4.76 3.55
C PHE A 116 23.16 5.52 2.99
N LYS A 117 24.35 5.29 3.55
CA LYS A 117 25.59 5.83 2.97
C LYS A 117 25.96 5.04 1.71
N PRO A 118 26.65 5.63 0.71
CA PRO A 118 26.99 4.96 -0.54
C PRO A 118 27.69 3.59 -0.41
N HIS A 119 28.41 3.34 0.69
CA HIS A 119 29.08 2.05 0.95
C HIS A 119 28.21 1.00 1.65
N GLN A 120 26.99 1.36 2.08
CA GLN A 120 26.05 0.50 2.81
C GLN A 120 24.98 -0.07 1.86
N LEU A 121 25.42 -0.74 0.79
CA LEU A 121 24.51 -1.30 -0.23
C LEU A 121 23.72 -2.50 0.28
N ASP A 122 24.11 -3.10 1.40
CA ASP A 122 23.36 -4.13 2.15
C ASP A 122 21.96 -3.64 2.58
N ARG A 123 21.76 -2.32 2.68
CA ARG A 123 20.44 -1.74 2.94
C ARG A 123 19.46 -1.96 1.79
N LEU A 124 19.95 -2.06 0.56
CA LEU A 124 19.12 -2.37 -0.61
C LEU A 124 18.64 -3.82 -0.59
N SER A 125 19.46 -4.77 -0.15
CA SER A 125 19.01 -6.16 -0.02
C SER A 125 17.94 -6.29 1.06
N THR A 126 18.07 -5.55 2.16
CA THR A 126 17.05 -5.45 3.21
C THR A 126 15.72 -4.91 2.65
N LEU A 127 15.76 -3.85 1.84
CA LEU A 127 14.59 -3.30 1.16
C LEU A 127 13.93 -4.33 0.23
N VAL A 128 14.72 -5.04 -0.58
CA VAL A 128 14.21 -6.08 -1.50
C VAL A 128 13.55 -7.23 -0.72
N GLN A 129 14.16 -7.69 0.38
CA GLN A 129 13.57 -8.72 1.24
C GLN A 129 12.23 -8.28 1.83
N CYS A 130 12.16 -7.03 2.29
CA CYS A 130 10.90 -6.45 2.77
C CYS A 130 9.84 -6.41 1.66
N LEU A 131 10.20 -5.96 0.45
CA LEU A 131 9.26 -5.95 -0.69
C LEU A 131 8.72 -7.34 -1.02
N THR A 132 9.57 -8.37 -0.98
CA THR A 132 9.12 -9.75 -1.19
C THR A 132 8.09 -10.15 -0.14
N GLN A 133 8.37 -9.93 1.15
CA GLN A 133 7.41 -10.26 2.21
C GLN A 133 6.11 -9.44 2.11
N VAL A 134 6.20 -8.16 1.74
CA VAL A 134 5.04 -7.30 1.50
C VAL A 134 4.20 -7.85 0.34
N SER A 135 4.83 -8.19 -0.78
CA SER A 135 4.14 -8.75 -1.96
C SER A 135 3.47 -10.09 -1.66
N ASP A 136 4.18 -10.99 -0.97
CA ASP A 136 3.64 -12.29 -0.57
C ASP A 136 2.46 -12.13 0.39
N TRP A 137 2.58 -11.23 1.36
CA TRP A 137 1.51 -10.94 2.30
C TRP A 137 0.29 -10.35 1.58
N LEU A 138 0.47 -9.35 0.71
CA LEU A 138 -0.63 -8.75 -0.05
C LEU A 138 -1.36 -9.83 -0.86
N SER A 139 -0.62 -10.67 -1.57
CA SER A 139 -1.15 -11.77 -2.37
C SER A 139 -1.93 -12.78 -1.51
N SER A 140 -1.39 -13.17 -0.36
CA SER A 140 -2.07 -14.08 0.59
C SER A 140 -3.35 -13.49 1.21
N ASN A 141 -3.51 -12.16 1.10
CA ASN A 141 -4.66 -11.41 1.56
C ASN A 141 -5.51 -10.89 0.40
N TYR A 142 -5.40 -11.50 -0.78
CA TYR A 142 -6.21 -11.18 -1.97
C TYR A 142 -6.07 -9.74 -2.47
N LEU A 143 -5.02 -9.02 -2.04
CA LEU A 143 -4.66 -7.70 -2.55
C LEU A 143 -3.66 -7.85 -3.68
N VAL A 144 -3.83 -7.05 -4.72
CA VAL A 144 -3.00 -7.14 -5.93
C VAL A 144 -2.16 -5.88 -6.05
N LEU A 145 -0.84 -6.03 -6.06
CA LEU A 145 0.07 -4.93 -6.40
C LEU A 145 -0.08 -4.57 -7.88
N ASN A 146 -0.22 -3.28 -8.15
CA ASN A 146 -0.17 -2.71 -9.48
C ASN A 146 1.28 -2.37 -9.83
N THR A 147 1.97 -3.34 -10.44
CA THR A 147 3.39 -3.17 -10.83
C THR A 147 3.58 -2.06 -11.88
N ASN A 148 2.56 -1.77 -12.69
CA ASN A 148 2.63 -0.72 -13.72
C ASN A 148 2.53 0.70 -13.13
N LYS A 149 1.90 0.84 -11.96
CA LYS A 149 1.83 2.11 -11.23
C LYS A 149 2.88 2.22 -10.13
N THR A 150 3.49 1.11 -9.73
CA THR A 150 4.52 1.10 -8.70
C THR A 150 5.76 1.83 -9.20
N GLU A 151 6.24 2.79 -8.41
CA GLU A 151 7.34 3.67 -8.77
C GLU A 151 8.49 3.55 -7.78
N THR A 152 9.72 3.71 -8.26
CA THR A 152 10.93 3.79 -7.42
C THR A 152 11.63 5.10 -7.70
N ILE A 153 11.87 5.88 -6.65
CA ILE A 153 12.56 7.16 -6.69
C ILE A 153 13.88 7.00 -5.95
N ILE A 154 14.98 7.32 -6.63
CA ILE A 154 16.33 7.29 -6.06
C ILE A 154 16.83 8.73 -5.93
N ILE A 155 17.14 9.13 -4.71
CA ILE A 155 17.68 10.45 -4.39
C ILE A 155 19.13 10.25 -3.94
N ALA A 156 20.07 10.69 -4.75
CA ALA A 156 21.50 10.60 -4.45
C ALA A 156 22.25 11.78 -5.08
N HIS A 157 23.46 12.04 -4.60
CA HIS A 157 24.35 13.01 -5.25
C HIS A 157 24.70 12.53 -6.67
N SER A 158 24.82 13.46 -7.63
CA SER A 158 25.03 13.17 -9.05
C SER A 158 26.25 12.29 -9.33
N SER A 159 27.29 12.37 -8.49
CA SER A 159 28.48 11.53 -8.57
C SER A 159 28.22 10.03 -8.37
N TYR A 160 27.07 9.65 -7.81
CA TYR A 160 26.70 8.26 -7.53
C TYR A 160 25.65 7.71 -8.49
N ILE A 161 25.09 8.54 -9.39
CA ILE A 161 24.05 8.12 -10.33
C ILE A 161 24.72 7.88 -11.69
N ILE A 162 24.76 6.61 -12.13
CA ILE A 162 25.19 6.24 -13.47
C ILE A 162 23.97 6.31 -14.39
N ALA A 163 24.05 7.09 -15.47
CA ALA A 163 22.92 7.63 -16.23
C ALA A 163 22.07 6.64 -17.06
N ASP A 164 22.19 5.33 -16.87
CA ASP A 164 21.55 4.31 -17.72
C ASP A 164 20.33 3.62 -17.10
N SER A 165 19.60 4.30 -16.22
CA SER A 165 18.33 3.79 -15.70
C SER A 165 17.37 4.94 -15.48
N TYR A 166 16.06 4.70 -15.68
CA TYR A 166 14.95 5.63 -15.40
C TYR A 166 15.00 6.13 -13.95
N ILE A 167 15.90 7.08 -13.66
CA ILE A 167 16.15 7.66 -12.36
C ILE A 167 15.83 9.14 -12.49
N ILE A 168 14.72 9.56 -11.89
CA ILE A 168 14.47 10.97 -11.67
C ILE A 168 15.42 11.43 -10.56
N ALA A 169 16.61 11.88 -10.96
CA ALA A 169 17.54 12.56 -10.07
C ALA A 169 17.00 13.98 -9.83
N ILE A 170 16.35 14.23 -8.70
CA ILE A 170 16.05 15.60 -8.27
C ILE A 170 17.30 16.11 -7.57
N SER A 171 18.05 16.99 -8.25
CA SER A 171 19.19 17.66 -7.62
C SER A 171 18.70 18.76 -6.69
N HIS A 172 19.49 19.12 -5.68
CA HIS A 172 19.16 20.20 -4.74
C HIS A 172 18.96 21.57 -5.42
N HIS A 173 19.37 21.70 -6.70
CA HIS A 173 19.19 22.90 -7.51
C HIS A 173 17.80 23.00 -8.17
N ASP A 174 17.10 21.86 -8.34
CA ASP A 174 15.81 21.80 -9.04
C ASP A 174 14.62 22.19 -8.13
N ILE A 175 14.84 22.29 -6.82
CA ILE A 175 13.80 22.57 -5.82
C ILE A 175 13.47 24.07 -5.73
N TYR A 176 14.38 24.96 -6.10
CA TYR A 176 14.23 26.41 -5.88
C TYR A 176 13.70 27.20 -7.09
N HIS A 177 13.37 26.54 -8.21
CA HIS A 177 12.92 27.24 -9.43
C HIS A 177 11.44 27.06 -9.79
N ARG A 178 10.61 26.52 -8.90
CA ARG A 178 9.14 26.60 -9.02
C ARG A 178 8.53 27.33 -7.82
N SER A 179 8.62 28.65 -7.87
CA SER A 179 7.75 29.58 -7.15
C SER A 179 7.35 30.69 -8.10
#